data_AF-A0A1G2WID9-F1
#
_entry.id   AF-A0A1G2WID9-F1
#
_cell.length_a   1.000
_cell.length_b   1.000
_cell.length_c   1.000
_cell.angle_alpha   90.00
_cell.angle_beta   90.00
_cell.angle_gamma   90.00
#
_symmetry.space_group_name_H-M   'P 1'
#
loop_
_entity.id
_entity.type
_entity.pdbx_description
1 polymer ?
#
loop_
_entity_poly.entity_id
_entity_poly.type
_entity_poly.pdbx_seq_one_letter_code
_entity_poly.pdbx_strand_id
1 'polypeptide(L)'
;MYISVIKIYPPPGCEKAVIDILDTLKGPVAASTDSLGCTVALEGDERSEGKAVCYTERWRTREALDGHLRSPLYGRLLEAMECSCKEPEVEFYEATDVGGLELVEKARTTKKPAPGEIQERGKV
;
A
#
# COMPACT_ATOMS: atom_id res chain seq x y z
N MET A 1 -0.80 0.25 -12.49
CA MET A 1 -1.52 0.49 -11.21
C MET A 1 -0.49 1.00 -10.22
N TYR A 2 -0.84 2.00 -9.42
CA TYR A 2 0.02 2.55 -8.38
C TYR A 2 -0.54 2.25 -7.00
N ILE A 3 0.36 2.00 -6.05
CA ILE A 3 0.02 1.74 -4.66
C ILE A 3 0.80 2.73 -3.81
N SER A 4 0.12 3.43 -2.90
CA SER A 4 0.76 4.20 -1.84
C SER A 4 0.58 3.46 -0.52
N VAL A 5 1.66 3.32 0.24
CA VAL A 5 1.66 2.71 1.58
C VAL A 5 2.22 3.73 2.54
N ILE A 6 1.43 4.07 3.56
CA ILE A 6 1.79 5.01 4.61
C ILE A 6 1.73 4.28 5.94
N LYS A 7 2.82 4.29 6.71
CA LYS A 7 2.82 3.79 8.10
C LYS A 7 2.96 4.95 9.07
N ILE A 8 1.98 5.06 9.95
CA ILE A 8 1.92 6.04 11.03
C ILE A 8 2.18 5.30 12.34
N TYR A 9 3.02 5.86 13.20
CA TYR A 9 3.42 5.26 14.47
C TYR A 9 2.85 6.07 15.63
N PRO A 10 1.55 5.97 15.93
CA PRO A 10 0.95 6.73 17.02
C PRO A 10 1.56 6.37 18.38
N PRO A 11 1.47 7.28 19.37
CA PRO A 11 1.72 6.91 20.77
C PRO A 11 0.83 5.74 21.21
N PRO A 12 1.30 4.88 22.12
CA PRO A 12 0.50 3.77 22.63
C PRO A 12 -0.87 4.22 23.16
N GLY A 13 -1.95 3.59 22.69
CA GLY A 13 -3.32 3.93 23.07
C GLY A 13 -3.98 5.00 22.19
N CYS A 14 -3.23 5.63 21.27
CA CYS A 14 -3.74 6.61 20.33
C CYS A 14 -4.05 6.02 18.94
N GLU A 15 -3.89 4.71 18.74
CA GLU A 15 -4.09 4.04 17.44
C GLU A 15 -5.49 4.30 16.89
N LYS A 16 -6.51 4.20 17.75
CA LYS A 16 -7.90 4.40 17.36
C LYS A 16 -8.15 5.82 16.81
N ALA A 17 -7.54 6.83 17.41
CA ALA A 17 -7.71 8.22 16.95
C ALA A 17 -7.17 8.40 15.52
N VAL A 18 -6.01 7.82 15.22
CA VAL A 18 -5.43 7.83 13.87
C VAL A 18 -6.31 7.03 12.90
N ILE A 19 -6.78 5.84 13.29
CA ILE A 19 -7.69 5.03 12.47
C ILE A 19 -8.98 5.79 12.16
N ASP A 20 -9.59 6.44 13.16
CA ASP A 20 -10.84 7.21 12.97
C ASP A 20 -10.64 8.34 11.95
N ILE A 21 -9.50 9.04 11.99
CA ILE A 21 -9.14 10.07 11.00
C ILE A 21 -9.04 9.45 9.60
N LEU A 22 -8.27 8.36 9.45
CA LEU A 22 -8.05 7.70 8.16
C LEU A 22 -9.32 7.07 7.59
N ASP A 23 -10.21 6.56 8.44
CA ASP A 23 -11.49 6.00 8.03
C ASP A 23 -12.39 7.06 7.39
N THR A 24 -12.29 8.32 7.84
CA THR A 24 -13.01 9.42 7.18
C THR A 24 -12.51 9.71 5.76
N LEU A 25 -11.32 9.24 5.37
CA LEU A 25 -10.78 9.41 4.02
C LEU A 25 -11.33 8.37 3.04
N LYS A 26 -11.82 7.21 3.53
CA LYS A 26 -12.30 6.11 2.69
C LYS A 26 -13.38 6.51 1.70
N GLY A 27 -14.40 7.25 2.17
CA GLY A 27 -15.50 7.72 1.32
C GLY A 27 -15.01 8.68 0.22
N PRO A 28 -14.35 9.79 0.57
CA PRO A 28 -13.78 10.72 -0.41
C PRO A 28 -12.78 10.09 -1.40
N VAL A 29 -11.90 9.21 -0.93
CA VAL A 29 -10.95 8.51 -1.81
C VAL A 29 -11.69 7.56 -2.76
N ALA A 30 -12.71 6.83 -2.30
CA ALA A 30 -13.51 5.96 -3.16
C ALA A 30 -14.30 6.73 -4.23
N ALA A 31 -14.66 7.98 -3.95
CA ALA A 31 -15.33 8.86 -4.92
C ALA A 31 -14.37 9.54 -5.91
N SER A 32 -13.05 9.43 -5.70
CA SER A 32 -12.05 10.05 -6.57
C SER A 32 -11.89 9.27 -7.86
N THR A 33 -11.78 9.98 -8.99
CA THR A 33 -11.56 9.37 -10.31
C THR A 33 -10.32 8.48 -10.28
N ASP A 34 -10.43 7.29 -10.89
CA ASP A 34 -9.33 6.32 -11.00
C ASP A 34 -8.75 5.80 -9.67
N SER A 35 -9.43 6.08 -8.55
CA SER A 35 -9.19 5.40 -7.29
C SER A 35 -9.70 3.96 -7.36
N LEU A 36 -8.89 3.04 -6.84
CA LEU A 36 -9.24 1.64 -6.62
C LEU A 36 -9.53 1.37 -5.13
N GLY A 37 -9.73 2.45 -4.36
CA GLY A 37 -10.03 2.44 -2.93
C GLY A 37 -8.80 2.42 -2.03
N CYS A 38 -9.06 2.49 -0.74
CA CYS A 38 -8.04 2.48 0.30
C CYS A 38 -8.42 1.58 1.50
N THR A 39 -7.42 1.23 2.29
CA THR A 39 -7.55 0.37 3.47
C THR A 39 -6.77 0.94 4.64
N VAL A 40 -7.25 0.67 5.84
CA VAL A 40 -6.56 0.96 7.11
C VAL A 40 -6.37 -0.37 7.83
N ALA A 41 -5.15 -0.64 8.28
CA ALA A 41 -4.80 -1.86 9.01
C ALA A 41 -3.89 -1.53 10.20
N LEU A 42 -3.94 -2.35 11.24
CA LEU A 42 -2.96 -2.32 12.32
C LEU A 42 -1.86 -3.35 12.01
N GLU A 43 -0.61 -2.92 12.10
CA GLU A 43 0.57 -3.76 11.97
C GLU A 43 1.24 -3.90 13.35
N GLY A 44 1.51 -5.15 13.73
CA GLY A 44 1.99 -5.54 15.05
C GLY A 44 1.07 -6.56 15.71
N ASP A 45 1.61 -7.34 16.64
CA ASP A 45 0.81 -8.28 17.42
C ASP A 45 0.13 -7.58 18.61
N GLU A 46 -0.82 -8.24 19.27
CA GLU A 46 -1.52 -7.68 20.43
C GLU A 46 -0.59 -7.35 21.60
N ARG A 47 0.61 -7.93 21.64
CA ARG A 47 1.60 -7.83 22.72
C ARG A 47 2.71 -6.82 22.44
N SER A 48 2.79 -6.29 21.22
CA SER A 48 3.83 -5.38 20.78
C SER A 48 3.49 -3.97 21.24
N GLU A 49 4.45 -3.33 21.92
CA GLU A 49 4.40 -1.90 22.19
C GLU A 49 4.68 -1.13 20.91
N GLY A 50 3.81 -0.17 20.55
CA GLY A 50 3.97 0.69 19.38
C GLY A 50 3.49 0.04 18.07
N LYS A 51 2.18 -0.18 17.95
CA LYS A 51 1.55 -0.67 16.71
C LYS A 51 1.58 0.42 15.64
N ALA A 52 1.94 0.04 14.41
CA ALA A 52 1.82 0.95 13.29
C ALA A 52 0.39 0.90 12.73
N VAL A 53 -0.15 2.06 12.36
CA VAL A 53 -1.36 2.16 11.56
C VAL A 53 -0.92 2.28 10.10
N CYS A 54 -1.21 1.25 9.32
CA CYS A 54 -0.90 1.20 7.90
C CYS A 54 -2.11 1.65 7.09
N TYR A 55 -1.94 2.71 6.31
CA TYR A 55 -2.90 3.20 5.33
C TYR A 55 -2.41 2.87 3.93
N THR A 56 -3.25 2.24 3.12
CA THR A 56 -2.88 1.84 1.76
C THR A 56 -3.91 2.37 0.78
N GLU A 57 -3.45 3.01 -0.29
CA GLU A 57 -4.28 3.51 -1.37
C GLU A 57 -3.86 2.88 -2.69
N ARG A 58 -4.83 2.64 -3.57
CA ARG A 58 -4.57 2.06 -4.89
C ARG A 58 -5.16 2.97 -5.95
N TRP A 59 -4.38 3.20 -7.01
CA TRP A 59 -4.71 4.13 -8.09
C TRP A 59 -4.51 3.46 -9.44
N ARG A 60 -5.43 3.69 -10.37
CA ARG A 60 -5.36 3.10 -11.72
C ARG A 60 -4.21 3.71 -12.52
N THR A 61 -4.04 5.02 -12.43
CA THR A 61 -3.11 5.82 -13.24
C THR A 61 -2.17 6.65 -12.37
N ARG A 62 -1.06 7.12 -12.95
CA ARG A 62 -0.09 7.97 -12.25
C ARG A 62 -0.68 9.35 -12.00
N GLU A 63 -1.44 9.86 -12.96
CA GLU A 63 -2.06 11.17 -12.95
C GLU A 63 -3.10 11.28 -11.83
N ALA A 64 -3.85 10.20 -11.56
CA ALA A 64 -4.80 10.15 -10.45
C ALA A 64 -4.09 10.20 -9.09
N LEU A 65 -3.02 9.43 -8.92
CA LEU A 65 -2.17 9.49 -7.73
C LEU A 65 -1.60 10.91 -7.54
N ASP A 66 -0.96 11.46 -8.57
CA ASP A 66 -0.39 12.81 -8.53
C ASP A 66 -1.45 13.89 -8.21
N GLY A 67 -2.66 13.73 -8.74
CA GLY A 67 -3.80 14.59 -8.42
C GLY A 67 -4.21 14.48 -6.96
N HIS A 68 -4.26 13.25 -6.42
CA HIS A 68 -4.53 13.00 -5.02
C HIS A 68 -3.47 13.64 -4.11
N LEU A 69 -2.18 13.46 -4.40
CA LEU A 69 -1.07 14.02 -3.60
C LEU A 69 -1.12 15.55 -3.49
N ARG A 70 -1.69 16.23 -4.48
CA ARG A 70 -1.88 17.70 -4.50
C ARG A 70 -3.22 18.14 -3.90
N SER A 71 -4.10 17.20 -3.56
CA SER A 71 -5.46 17.49 -3.15
C SER A 71 -5.54 17.92 -1.68
N PRO A 72 -6.57 18.72 -1.29
CA PRO A 72 -6.85 19.00 0.11
C PRO A 72 -7.11 17.74 0.94
N LEU A 73 -7.59 16.66 0.31
CA LEU A 73 -7.84 15.38 0.96
C LEU A 73 -6.53 14.74 1.45
N TYR A 74 -5.45 14.84 0.67
CA TYR A 74 -4.13 14.39 1.09
C TYR A 74 -3.57 15.23 2.25
N GLY A 75 -3.96 16.51 2.34
CA GLY A 75 -3.65 17.34 3.51
C GLY A 75 -4.15 16.74 4.83
N ARG A 76 -5.33 16.10 4.84
CA ARG A 76 -5.85 15.39 6.02
C ARG A 76 -5.04 14.13 6.36
N LEU A 77 -4.45 13.50 5.36
CA LEU A 77 -3.50 12.40 5.58
C LEU A 77 -2.18 12.92 6.17
N LEU A 78 -1.70 14.08 5.72
CA LEU A 78 -0.55 14.75 6.36
C LEU A 78 -0.82 15.04 7.84
N GLU A 79 -2.01 15.56 8.18
CA GLU A 79 -2.40 15.79 9.58
C GLU A 79 -2.38 14.51 10.43
N ALA A 80 -2.81 13.38 9.86
CA ALA A 80 -2.73 12.08 10.54
C ALA A 80 -1.26 11.65 10.76
N MET A 81 -0.38 11.91 9.79
CA MET A 81 1.05 11.59 9.88
C MET A 81 1.76 12.41 10.97
N GLU A 82 1.36 13.65 11.21
CA GLU A 82 1.87 14.47 12.32
C GLU A 82 1.55 13.89 13.71
N CYS A 83 0.61 12.93 13.81
CA CYS A 83 0.32 12.21 15.06
C CYS A 83 1.35 11.11 15.38
N SER A 84 2.33 10.88 14.50
CA SER A 84 3.34 9.83 14.64
C SER A 84 4.42 10.21 15.66
N CYS A 85 4.81 9.28 16.54
CA CYS A 85 5.88 9.48 17.53
C CYS A 85 7.30 9.29 16.96
N LYS A 86 7.40 8.81 15.73
CA LYS A 86 8.62 8.78 14.91
C LYS A 86 8.27 9.12 13.46
N GLU A 87 9.27 9.30 12.61
CA GLU A 87 9.05 9.60 11.19
C GLU A 87 8.14 8.54 10.55
N PRO A 88 7.03 8.96 9.89
CA PRO A 88 6.15 8.05 9.17
C PRO A 88 6.86 7.47 7.95
N GLU A 89 6.58 6.22 7.62
CA GLU A 89 7.08 5.61 6.38
C GLU A 89 6.09 5.90 5.25
N VAL A 90 6.59 6.40 4.11
CA VAL A 90 5.77 6.67 2.93
C VAL A 90 6.43 6.04 1.72
N GLU A 91 5.75 5.08 1.12
CA GLU A 91 6.26 4.31 -0.01
C GLU A 91 5.27 4.34 -1.17
N PHE A 92 5.81 4.40 -2.39
CA PHE A 92 5.04 4.36 -3.62
C PHE A 92 5.54 3.22 -4.51
N TYR A 93 4.61 2.42 -4.99
CA TYR A 93 4.89 1.28 -5.83
C TYR A 93 4.16 1.42 -7.16
N GLU A 94 4.85 1.09 -8.25
CA GLU A 94 4.23 0.82 -9.54
C GLU A 94 4.15 -0.69 -9.73
N ALA A 95 2.93 -1.22 -9.84
CA ALA A 95 2.73 -2.64 -10.08
C ALA A 95 3.05 -2.97 -11.55
N THR A 96 4.05 -3.82 -11.75
CA THR A 96 4.48 -4.30 -13.07
C THR A 96 3.59 -5.42 -13.61
N ASP A 97 2.93 -6.18 -12.71
CA ASP A 97 1.95 -7.20 -13.04
C ASP A 97 0.82 -7.17 -12.00
N VAL A 98 -0.42 -7.37 -12.43
CA VAL A 98 -1.62 -7.34 -11.59
C VAL A 98 -2.55 -8.47 -12.01
N GLY A 99 -2.91 -9.31 -11.05
CA GLY A 99 -3.79 -10.46 -11.29
C GLY A 99 -4.32 -11.07 -10.00
N GLY A 100 -5.26 -12.00 -10.15
CA GLY A 100 -5.90 -12.76 -9.08
C GLY A 100 -5.29 -14.16 -8.91
N LEU A 101 -6.17 -15.16 -8.78
CA LEU A 101 -5.76 -16.54 -8.53
C LEU A 101 -4.90 -17.14 -9.64
N GLU A 102 -5.01 -16.65 -10.87
CA GLU A 102 -4.19 -17.09 -12.00
C GLU A 102 -2.69 -16.81 -11.79
N LEU A 103 -2.33 -15.71 -11.12
CA LEU A 103 -0.93 -15.45 -10.75
C LEU A 103 -0.46 -16.44 -9.68
N VAL A 104 -1.33 -16.78 -8.74
CA VAL A 104 -1.05 -17.78 -7.69
C VAL A 104 -0.84 -19.16 -8.34
N GLU A 105 -1.71 -19.56 -9.26
CA GLU A 105 -1.60 -20.81 -10.00
C GLU A 105 -0.32 -20.87 -10.81
N LYS A 106 0.00 -19.82 -11.56
CA LYS A 106 1.26 -19.71 -12.33
C LYS A 106 2.47 -19.90 -11.42
N ALA A 107 2.55 -19.19 -10.30
CA ALA A 107 3.69 -19.29 -9.37
C ALA A 107 3.82 -20.68 -8.72
N ARG A 108 2.69 -21.35 -8.45
CA ARG A 108 2.69 -22.70 -7.85
C ARG A 108 2.93 -23.82 -8.85
N THR A 109 2.62 -23.61 -10.12
CA THR A 109 2.77 -24.61 -11.20
C THR A 109 4.10 -24.49 -11.94
N THR A 110 4.76 -23.33 -11.87
CA THR A 110 6.14 -23.19 -12.36
C THR A 110 7.08 -24.08 -11.54
N LYS A 111 7.46 -25.21 -12.12
CA LYS A 111 8.52 -26.07 -11.62
C LYS A 111 9.81 -25.24 -11.58
N LYS A 112 10.44 -25.11 -10.41
CA LYS A 112 11.80 -24.53 -10.29
C LYS A 112 12.69 -25.21 -11.35
N PRO A 113 13.34 -24.49 -12.28
CA PRO A 113 14.28 -25.13 -13.18
C PRO A 113 15.33 -25.83 -12.31
N ALA A 114 15.58 -27.11 -12.60
CA ALA A 114 16.62 -27.85 -11.90
C ALA A 114 17.95 -27.09 -12.09
N PRO A 115 18.81 -26.99 -11.06
CA PRO A 115 20.14 -26.42 -11.24
C PRO A 115 20.89 -27.28 -12.28
N GLY A 116 20.99 -26.82 -13.53
CA GLY A 116 21.72 -27.53 -14.59
C GLY A 116 21.18 -27.43 -16.01
N GLU A 117 19.97 -26.93 -16.27
CA GLU A 117 19.50 -26.75 -17.65
C GLU A 117 20.02 -25.42 -18.23
N ILE A 118 21.30 -25.46 -18.64
CA ILE A 118 21.89 -24.46 -19.52
C ILE A 118 21.07 -24.46 -20.82
N GLN A 119 20.43 -23.34 -21.14
CA GLN A 119 19.78 -23.16 -22.43
C GLN A 119 20.84 -22.89 -23.50
N GLU A 120 21.50 -23.95 -23.97
CA GLU A 120 22.19 -23.92 -25.26
C GLU A 120 21.15 -23.99 -26.39
N ARG A 121 20.84 -22.83 -26.98
CA ARG A 121 20.51 -22.69 -28.40
C ARG A 121 21.03 -21.31 -28.80
N GLY A 122 22.12 -21.13 -29.52
CA GLY A 122 22.59 -21.89 -30.69
C GLY A 122 22.52 -20.93 -31.88
N LYS A 123 23.67 -20.33 -32.23
CA LYS A 123 23.87 -19.58 -33.48
C LYS A 123 23.37 -20.39 -34.68
N VAL A 124 22.57 -19.77 -35.56
CA VAL A 124 22.86 -19.56 -37.00
C VAL A 124 22.17 -18.27 -37.42
#